data_AF-A0AA43ULK1-F1
#
_entry.id   AF-A0AA43ULK1-F1
#
_cell.length_a   1.000
_cell.length_b   1.000
_cell.length_c   1.000
_cell.angle_alpha   90.00
_cell.angle_beta   90.00
_cell.angle_gamma   90.00
#
_symmetry.space_group_name_H-M   'P 1'
#
loop_
_entity.id
_entity.type
_entity.pdbx_description
1 polymer ?
#
loop_
_entity_poly.entity_id
_entity_poly.type
_entity_poly.pdbx_seq_one_letter_code
_entity_poly.pdbx_strand_id
1 'polypeptide(L)'
;MSDVVTISKVVDECYDTKTFEFEWDAETRPGQFVMIWIPGVDEIPMSISGMDGSRKSVTVKAIGEATRAIHQLKEGDRLRIRGPYGNGFDLTRGELLIIGGGVGTAAVMPAVKATGADTIIAARSDRDVIMDGIASKATSNVWIATDDGSRGFHGNAVQLMKERIAEKKYDCVLACGPEVMLWFTYKACQ
;
A
#
# COMPACT_ATOMS: atom_id res chain seq x y z
N MET A 1 -15.37 -18.27 -0.12
CA MET A 1 -14.44 -19.42 -0.08
C MET A 1 -13.26 -19.05 0.79
N SER A 2 -12.66 -20.02 1.48
CA SER A 2 -11.42 -19.83 2.22
C SER A 2 -10.33 -20.69 1.59
N ASP A 3 -9.24 -20.07 1.21
CA ASP A 3 -8.10 -20.74 0.57
C ASP A 3 -6.94 -20.83 1.55
N VAL A 4 -6.06 -21.80 1.30
CA VAL A 4 -4.79 -21.92 2.02
C VAL A 4 -3.68 -21.71 1.00
N VAL A 5 -2.89 -20.66 1.21
CA VAL A 5 -1.76 -20.30 0.36
C VAL A 5 -0.46 -20.54 1.10
N THR A 6 0.61 -20.78 0.36
CA THR A 6 1.96 -20.95 0.91
C THR A 6 2.76 -19.68 0.64
N ILE A 7 3.42 -19.15 1.67
CA ILE A 7 4.30 -17.99 1.54
C ILE A 7 5.49 -18.41 0.69
N SER A 8 5.62 -17.80 -0.48
CA SER A 8 6.72 -18.06 -1.41
C SER A 8 7.94 -17.17 -1.14
N LYS A 9 7.72 -15.99 -0.54
CA LYS A 9 8.79 -15.04 -0.23
C LYS A 9 8.41 -14.10 0.90
N VAL A 10 9.38 -13.72 1.72
CA VAL A 10 9.23 -12.65 2.73
C VAL A 10 10.25 -11.54 2.46
N VAL A 11 9.78 -10.30 2.44
CA VAL A 11 10.62 -9.11 2.23
C VAL A 11 10.47 -8.18 3.42
N ASP A 12 11.59 -7.80 4.03
CA ASP A 12 11.61 -6.72 5.03
C ASP A 12 11.58 -5.38 4.29
N GLU A 13 10.46 -4.67 4.36
CA GLU A 13 10.29 -3.33 3.76
C GLU A 13 10.98 -2.27 4.63
N CYS A 14 10.81 -2.39 5.95
CA CYS A 14 11.51 -1.59 6.95
C CYS A 14 11.53 -2.31 8.30
N TYR A 15 12.01 -1.64 9.35
CA TYR A 15 12.23 -2.23 10.67
C TYR A 15 10.98 -2.87 11.33
N ASP A 16 9.77 -2.45 10.95
CA ASP A 16 8.52 -2.99 11.51
C ASP A 16 7.48 -3.41 10.47
N THR A 17 7.86 -3.45 9.18
CA THR A 17 6.95 -3.74 8.07
C THR A 17 7.55 -4.80 7.15
N LYS A 18 6.77 -5.84 6.85
CA LYS A 18 7.16 -6.94 5.96
C LYS A 18 6.12 -7.16 4.88
N THR A 19 6.58 -7.57 3.70
CA THR A 19 5.73 -8.06 2.61
C THR A 19 5.83 -9.57 2.51
N PHE A 20 4.68 -10.24 2.46
CA PHE A 20 4.54 -11.68 2.28
C PHE A 20 3.98 -11.95 0.90
N GLU A 21 4.78 -12.56 0.02
CA GLU A 21 4.35 -12.99 -1.32
C GLU A 21 3.86 -14.44 -1.27
N PHE A 22 2.84 -14.75 -2.06
CA PHE A 22 2.25 -16.08 -2.18
C PHE A 22 1.59 -16.24 -3.56
N GLU A 23 1.39 -17.49 -3.98
CA GLU A 23 0.65 -17.81 -5.21
C GLU A 23 -0.84 -18.00 -4.91
N TRP A 24 -1.70 -17.29 -5.64
CA TRP A 24 -3.15 -17.35 -5.53
C TRP A 24 -3.82 -16.92 -6.85
N ASP A 25 -4.50 -17.86 -7.50
CA ASP A 25 -5.08 -17.69 -8.84
C ASP A 25 -6.37 -16.85 -8.89
N ALA A 26 -6.80 -16.29 -7.76
CA ALA A 26 -7.97 -15.43 -7.73
C ALA A 26 -7.74 -14.15 -8.53
N GLU A 27 -8.76 -13.74 -9.29
CA GLU A 27 -8.75 -12.46 -10.00
C GLU A 27 -8.87 -11.31 -9.00
N THR A 28 -7.92 -10.38 -9.02
CA THR A 28 -7.83 -9.27 -8.07
C THR A 28 -7.71 -7.94 -8.80
N ARG A 29 -8.30 -6.89 -8.25
CA ARG A 29 -8.19 -5.52 -8.75
C ARG A 29 -7.51 -4.61 -7.73
N PRO A 30 -6.77 -3.57 -8.16
CA PRO A 30 -6.20 -2.58 -7.26
C PRO A 30 -7.23 -2.02 -6.28
N GLY A 31 -6.86 -1.90 -5.00
CA GLY A 31 -7.74 -1.44 -3.92
C GLY A 31 -8.59 -2.54 -3.25
N GLN A 32 -8.43 -3.81 -3.65
CA GLN A 32 -9.04 -4.93 -2.94
C GLN A 32 -8.17 -5.43 -1.78
N PHE A 33 -8.80 -6.19 -0.90
CA PHE A 33 -8.16 -6.76 0.29
C PHE A 33 -8.58 -8.22 0.49
N VAL A 34 -7.83 -8.94 1.33
CA VAL A 34 -8.15 -10.28 1.81
C VAL A 34 -8.32 -10.26 3.32
N MET A 35 -9.15 -11.15 3.86
CA MET A 35 -9.14 -11.46 5.29
C MET A 35 -8.09 -12.54 5.54
N ILE A 36 -7.18 -12.31 6.49
CA ILE A 36 -6.18 -13.28 6.91
C ILE A 36 -6.58 -13.85 8.25
N TRP A 37 -6.78 -15.16 8.31
CA TRP A 37 -7.13 -15.86 9.54
C TRP A 37 -5.89 -16.39 10.23
N ILE A 38 -5.73 -16.01 11.51
CA ILE A 38 -4.63 -16.44 12.38
C ILE A 38 -5.21 -17.35 13.47
N PRO A 39 -4.89 -18.65 13.47
CA PRO A 39 -5.49 -19.59 14.41
C PRO A 39 -5.32 -19.16 15.86
N GLY A 40 -6.44 -19.07 16.59
CA GLY A 40 -6.45 -18.73 18.02
C GLY A 40 -6.15 -17.27 18.34
N VAL A 41 -5.99 -16.39 17.35
CA VAL A 41 -5.73 -14.96 17.55
C VAL A 41 -6.89 -14.12 17.02
N ASP A 42 -6.98 -13.95 15.71
CA ASP A 42 -7.98 -13.09 15.09
C ASP A 42 -8.08 -13.35 13.57
N GLU A 43 -9.03 -12.68 12.91
CA GLU A 43 -9.07 -12.54 11.46
C GLU A 43 -9.06 -11.06 11.06
N ILE A 44 -8.01 -10.64 10.35
CA ILE A 44 -7.78 -9.22 10.05
C ILE A 44 -7.77 -8.94 8.54
N PRO A 45 -8.32 -7.80 8.09
CA PRO A 45 -8.25 -7.40 6.69
C PRO A 45 -6.84 -6.91 6.34
N MET A 46 -6.32 -7.32 5.19
CA MET A 46 -5.07 -6.86 4.61
C MET A 46 -5.23 -6.54 3.14
N SER A 47 -4.86 -5.31 2.75
CA SER A 47 -4.83 -4.90 1.35
C SER A 47 -3.87 -5.78 0.55
N ILE A 48 -4.29 -6.14 -0.65
CA ILE A 48 -3.42 -6.82 -1.61
C ILE A 48 -2.43 -5.78 -2.12
N SER A 49 -1.15 -5.93 -1.78
CA SER A 49 -0.10 -4.94 -2.07
C SER A 49 0.68 -5.22 -3.36
N GLY A 50 0.55 -6.43 -3.91
CA GLY A 50 1.11 -6.84 -5.21
C GLY A 50 0.20 -7.85 -5.90
N MET A 51 0.15 -7.82 -7.24
CA MET A 51 -0.77 -8.65 -8.03
C MET A 51 -0.24 -8.99 -9.43
N ASP A 52 0.90 -9.66 -9.49
CA ASP A 52 1.56 -10.05 -10.74
C ASP A 52 1.12 -11.46 -11.20
N GLY A 53 0.05 -11.51 -12.00
CA GLY A 53 -0.56 -12.79 -12.39
C GLY A 53 -1.10 -13.52 -11.17
N SER A 54 -0.69 -14.77 -10.97
CA SER A 54 -1.02 -15.57 -9.77
C SER A 54 -0.25 -15.12 -8.53
N ARG A 55 0.86 -14.38 -8.68
CA ARG A 55 1.65 -13.92 -7.54
C ARG A 55 0.98 -12.73 -6.88
N LYS A 56 0.53 -12.92 -5.64
CA LYS A 56 -0.05 -11.87 -4.81
C LYS A 56 0.84 -11.58 -3.61
N SER A 57 0.66 -10.43 -3.00
CA SER A 57 1.31 -10.13 -1.73
C SER A 57 0.44 -9.30 -0.80
N VAL A 58 0.77 -9.38 0.48
CA VAL A 58 0.22 -8.50 1.54
C VAL A 58 1.38 -7.90 2.31
N THR A 59 1.25 -6.63 2.68
CA THR A 59 2.27 -5.91 3.45
C THR A 59 1.72 -5.57 4.82
N VAL A 60 2.44 -5.97 5.84
CA VAL A 60 1.95 -6.00 7.21
C VAL A 60 2.92 -5.22 8.10
N LYS A 61 2.42 -4.23 8.83
CA LYS A 61 3.14 -3.50 9.88
C LYS A 61 2.83 -4.12 11.25
N ALA A 62 3.84 -4.36 12.08
CA ALA A 62 3.73 -5.07 13.36
C ALA A 62 3.15 -4.24 14.53
N ILE A 63 1.89 -3.84 14.43
CA ILE A 63 1.25 -2.92 15.40
C ILE A 63 0.43 -3.63 16.49
N GLY A 64 -0.20 -4.76 16.17
CA GLY A 64 -1.08 -5.52 17.06
C GLY A 64 -0.71 -7.00 17.14
N GLU A 65 -1.37 -7.73 18.04
CA GLU A 65 -1.13 -9.16 18.28
C GLU A 65 -1.20 -9.98 16.99
N ALA A 66 -2.29 -9.85 16.24
CA ALA A 66 -2.52 -10.55 14.98
C ALA A 66 -1.43 -10.25 13.93
N THR A 67 -1.07 -8.97 13.73
CA THR A 67 0.01 -8.58 12.80
C THR A 67 1.39 -9.07 13.26
N ARG A 68 1.65 -9.10 14.57
CA ARG A 68 2.91 -9.64 15.12
C ARG A 68 3.00 -11.16 14.97
N ALA A 69 1.87 -11.86 15.04
CA ALA A 69 1.81 -13.29 14.75
C ALA A 69 2.13 -13.58 13.27
N ILE A 70 1.57 -12.79 12.33
CA ILE A 70 1.92 -12.89 10.91
C ILE A 70 3.43 -12.64 10.70
N HIS A 71 4.02 -11.69 11.42
CA HIS A 71 5.46 -11.39 11.33
C HIS A 71 6.41 -12.54 11.69
N GLN A 72 5.91 -13.55 12.42
CA GLN A 72 6.67 -14.75 12.76
C GLN A 72 6.68 -15.80 11.65
N LEU A 73 5.80 -15.66 10.65
CA LEU A 73 5.73 -16.57 9.52
C LEU A 73 6.93 -16.41 8.61
N LYS A 74 7.33 -17.53 7.99
CA LYS A 74 8.49 -17.65 7.12
C LYS A 74 8.08 -18.20 5.77
N GLU A 75 9.01 -18.16 4.83
CA GLU A 75 8.87 -18.84 3.55
C GLU A 75 8.58 -20.33 3.77
N GLY A 76 7.60 -20.87 3.04
CA GLY A 76 7.08 -22.22 3.22
C GLY A 76 5.93 -22.36 4.24
N ASP A 77 5.71 -21.36 5.12
CA ASP A 77 4.55 -21.39 6.02
C ASP A 77 3.24 -21.14 5.26
N ARG A 78 2.13 -21.59 5.85
CA ARG A 78 0.79 -21.49 5.25
C ARG A 78 -0.02 -20.36 5.87
N LEU A 79 -0.70 -19.61 5.00
CA LEU A 79 -1.67 -18.58 5.37
C LEU A 79 -3.06 -19.02 4.93
N ARG A 80 -4.06 -18.84 5.79
CA ARG A 80 -5.46 -19.01 5.39
C ARG A 80 -6.04 -17.64 5.08
N ILE A 81 -6.55 -17.51 3.85
CA ILE A 81 -7.08 -16.24 3.34
C ILE A 81 -8.52 -16.39 2.83
N ARG A 82 -9.27 -15.29 2.86
CA ARG A 82 -10.58 -15.18 2.22
C ARG A 82 -10.68 -13.89 1.41
N GLY A 83 -11.34 -13.97 0.26
CA GLY A 83 -11.55 -12.83 -0.62
C GLY A 83 -11.48 -13.25 -2.10
N PRO A 84 -11.09 -12.32 -3.00
CA PRO A 84 -10.80 -10.92 -2.70
C PRO A 84 -12.09 -10.16 -2.33
N TYR A 85 -11.96 -9.18 -1.44
CA TYR A 85 -13.05 -8.31 -1.00
C TYR A 85 -12.81 -6.86 -1.39
N GLY A 86 -13.87 -6.05 -1.35
CA GLY A 86 -13.86 -4.65 -1.73
C GLY A 86 -14.11 -4.44 -3.23
N ASN A 87 -14.51 -3.21 -3.58
CA ASN A 87 -14.86 -2.84 -4.95
C ASN A 87 -13.63 -2.53 -5.82
N GLY A 88 -12.48 -2.24 -5.20
CA GLY A 88 -11.30 -1.72 -5.86
C GLY A 88 -11.36 -0.22 -6.10
N PHE A 89 -10.27 0.33 -6.65
CA PHE A 89 -10.17 1.74 -7.05
C PHE A 89 -10.71 1.93 -8.47
N ASP A 90 -11.35 3.08 -8.70
CA ASP A 90 -11.74 3.53 -10.05
C ASP A 90 -10.55 4.23 -10.71
N LEU A 91 -9.84 3.50 -11.56
CA LEU A 91 -8.63 3.98 -12.24
C LEU A 91 -8.92 4.69 -13.58
N THR A 92 -10.20 4.90 -13.92
CA THR A 92 -10.61 5.47 -15.22
C THR A 92 -10.80 6.99 -15.18
N ARG A 93 -10.49 7.62 -14.04
CA ARG A 93 -10.79 9.03 -13.73
C ARG A 93 -9.82 10.05 -14.34
N GLY A 94 -9.29 9.79 -15.55
CA GLY A 94 -8.37 10.71 -16.23
C GLY A 94 -6.98 10.75 -15.58
N GLU A 95 -6.41 11.94 -15.45
CA GLU A 95 -5.07 12.13 -14.89
C GLU A 95 -5.08 11.92 -13.37
N LEU A 96 -4.42 10.86 -12.89
CA LEU A 96 -4.42 10.46 -11.49
C LEU A 96 -3.19 10.98 -10.74
N LEU A 97 -3.40 11.42 -9.50
CA LEU A 97 -2.35 11.53 -8.48
C LEU A 97 -2.60 10.49 -7.40
N ILE A 98 -1.62 9.64 -7.13
CA ILE A 98 -1.74 8.56 -6.12
C ILE A 98 -0.92 8.91 -4.88
N ILE A 99 -1.51 8.82 -3.69
CA ILE A 99 -0.89 9.19 -2.43
C ILE A 99 -0.93 8.00 -1.45
N GLY A 100 0.25 7.51 -1.07
CA GLY A 100 0.43 6.49 -0.03
C GLY A 100 0.99 7.10 1.25
N GLY A 101 0.34 6.84 2.39
CA GLY A 101 0.81 7.29 3.72
C GLY A 101 1.13 6.11 4.63
N GLY A 102 2.39 5.99 5.06
CA GLY A 102 2.86 4.89 5.90
C GLY A 102 2.58 3.52 5.25
N VAL A 103 2.00 2.59 6.01
CA VAL A 103 1.62 1.27 5.47
C VAL A 103 0.51 1.36 4.40
N GLY A 104 -0.24 2.47 4.35
CA GLY A 104 -1.23 2.72 3.29
C GLY A 104 -0.61 2.80 1.89
N THR A 105 0.69 3.09 1.79
CA THR A 105 1.46 3.01 0.55
C THR A 105 1.34 1.64 -0.11
N ALA A 106 1.34 0.56 0.68
CA ALA A 106 1.21 -0.78 0.15
C ALA A 106 -0.15 -1.04 -0.52
N ALA A 107 -1.22 -0.43 0.00
CA ALA A 107 -2.56 -0.62 -0.56
C ALA A 107 -2.74 0.05 -1.94
N VAL A 108 -1.98 1.12 -2.22
CA VAL A 108 -2.09 1.86 -3.48
C VAL A 108 -1.07 1.42 -4.53
N MET A 109 -0.01 0.68 -4.17
CA MET A 109 1.01 0.23 -5.13
C MET A 109 0.48 -0.54 -6.34
N PRO A 110 -0.54 -1.42 -6.23
CA PRO A 110 -1.12 -2.03 -7.42
C PRO A 110 -1.73 -1.03 -8.39
N ALA A 111 -2.31 0.07 -7.89
CA ALA A 111 -2.85 1.13 -8.74
C ALA A 111 -1.72 1.92 -9.41
N VAL A 112 -0.63 2.22 -8.68
CA VAL A 112 0.57 2.84 -9.26
C VAL A 112 1.13 1.98 -10.39
N LYS A 113 1.28 0.68 -10.17
CA LYS A 113 1.78 -0.26 -11.19
C LYS A 113 0.87 -0.38 -12.41
N ALA A 114 -0.45 -0.36 -12.19
CA ALA A 114 -1.43 -0.48 -13.27
C ALA A 114 -1.55 0.78 -14.14
N THR A 115 -1.25 1.96 -13.59
CA THR A 115 -1.54 3.25 -14.23
C THR A 115 -0.29 4.05 -14.62
N GLY A 116 0.85 3.82 -13.95
CA GLY A 116 2.02 4.68 -14.07
C GLY A 116 1.81 6.10 -13.56
N ALA A 117 0.75 6.34 -12.77
CA ALA A 117 0.38 7.65 -12.27
C ALA A 117 1.45 8.28 -11.38
N ASP A 118 1.51 9.61 -11.38
CA ASP A 118 2.37 10.37 -10.48
C ASP A 118 2.04 10.00 -9.03
N THR A 119 3.06 9.80 -8.21
CA THR A 119 2.91 9.17 -6.90
C THR A 119 3.61 9.95 -5.80
N ILE A 120 2.91 10.16 -4.68
CA ILE A 120 3.47 10.67 -3.43
C ILE A 120 3.52 9.53 -2.41
N ILE A 121 4.70 9.30 -1.85
CA ILE A 121 4.90 8.39 -0.71
C ILE A 121 5.24 9.25 0.51
N ALA A 122 4.39 9.18 1.53
CA ALA A 122 4.55 9.93 2.76
C ALA A 122 4.86 8.99 3.94
N ALA A 123 5.85 9.38 4.72
CA ALA A 123 6.31 8.64 5.89
C ALA A 123 6.68 9.60 7.03
N ARG A 124 6.88 9.08 8.24
CA ARG A 124 7.34 9.89 9.37
C ARG A 124 8.79 10.32 9.17
N SER A 125 9.62 9.39 8.73
CA SER A 125 11.03 9.60 8.37
C SER A 125 11.47 8.59 7.33
N ASP A 126 12.71 8.70 6.84
CA ASP A 126 13.26 7.86 5.78
C ASP A 126 13.17 6.36 6.09
N ARG A 127 13.43 5.97 7.35
CA ARG A 127 13.34 4.57 7.79
C ARG A 127 11.91 4.01 7.77
N ASP A 128 10.90 4.85 7.62
CA ASP A 128 9.49 4.47 7.54
C ASP A 128 8.98 4.45 6.08
N VAL A 129 9.82 4.84 5.11
CA VAL A 129 9.51 4.78 3.68
C VAL A 129 9.53 3.31 3.22
N ILE A 130 8.49 2.90 2.50
CA ILE A 130 8.34 1.56 1.95
C ILE A 130 7.97 1.64 0.47
N MET A 131 8.31 0.60 -0.30
CA MET A 131 7.88 0.41 -1.71
C MET A 131 8.25 1.52 -2.71
N ASP A 132 9.13 2.46 -2.36
CA ASP A 132 9.63 3.51 -3.24
C ASP A 132 10.38 2.94 -4.46
N GLY A 133 11.12 1.84 -4.27
CA GLY A 133 11.78 1.12 -5.36
C GLY A 133 10.80 0.41 -6.31
N ILE A 134 9.61 0.04 -5.83
CA ILE A 134 8.54 -0.51 -6.68
C ILE A 134 7.88 0.63 -7.46
N ALA A 135 7.52 1.72 -6.78
CA ALA A 135 6.92 2.89 -7.39
C ALA A 135 7.82 3.48 -8.50
N SER A 136 9.13 3.61 -8.24
CA SER A 136 10.09 4.21 -9.17
C SER A 136 10.30 3.40 -10.46
N LYS A 137 9.92 2.11 -10.45
CA LYS A 137 9.91 1.26 -11.66
C LYS A 137 8.60 1.35 -12.45
N ALA A 138 7.53 1.79 -11.80
CA ALA A 138 6.19 1.86 -12.37
C ALA A 138 5.85 3.24 -12.94
N THR A 139 6.39 4.32 -12.37
CA THR A 139 6.15 5.70 -12.80
C THR A 139 7.44 6.52 -12.81
N SER A 140 7.48 7.53 -13.68
CA SER A 140 8.59 8.48 -13.78
C SER A 140 8.60 9.50 -12.64
N ASN A 141 7.45 9.74 -12.00
CA ASN A 141 7.29 10.75 -10.97
C ASN A 141 6.90 10.12 -9.64
N VAL A 142 7.92 9.87 -8.81
CA VAL A 142 7.74 9.48 -7.41
C VAL A 142 8.33 10.55 -6.53
N TRP A 143 7.50 11.14 -5.68
CA TRP A 143 7.94 12.10 -4.69
C TRP A 143 7.78 11.52 -3.29
N ILE A 144 8.80 11.75 -2.46
CA ILE A 144 8.80 11.31 -1.07
C ILE A 144 8.62 12.53 -0.19
N ALA A 145 7.72 12.43 0.79
CA ALA A 145 7.53 13.40 1.85
C ALA A 145 7.80 12.73 3.20
N THR A 146 8.64 13.35 4.02
CA THR A 146 8.91 12.91 5.39
C THR A 146 8.57 14.01 6.37
N ASP A 147 7.85 13.66 7.44
CA ASP A 147 7.45 14.63 8.47
C ASP A 147 8.66 15.37 9.06
N ASP A 148 9.81 14.70 9.18
CA ASP A 148 11.07 15.25 9.71
C ASP A 148 12.05 15.76 8.64
N GLY A 149 11.72 15.63 7.34
CA GLY A 149 12.58 16.04 6.24
C GLY A 149 13.82 15.17 6.02
N SER A 150 13.91 14.01 6.66
CA SER A 150 15.04 13.08 6.51
C SER A 150 15.21 12.55 5.08
N ARG A 151 14.14 12.54 4.27
CA ARG A 151 14.18 12.24 2.84
C ARG A 151 13.12 12.99 2.04
N GLY A 152 13.54 13.56 0.92
CA GLY A 152 12.66 14.26 -0.01
C GLY A 152 12.12 15.56 0.57
N PHE A 153 10.82 15.77 0.45
CA PHE A 153 10.14 16.96 0.96
C PHE A 153 10.01 16.92 2.49
N HIS A 154 10.37 18.02 3.15
CA HIS A 154 10.16 18.19 4.59
C HIS A 154 8.73 18.67 4.87
N GLY A 155 7.90 17.74 5.31
CA GLY A 155 6.49 17.97 5.62
C GLY A 155 5.64 16.77 5.24
N ASN A 156 4.32 16.95 5.28
CA ASN A 156 3.38 15.85 5.06
C ASN A 156 2.92 15.73 3.59
N ALA A 157 2.23 14.63 3.30
CA ALA A 157 1.69 14.31 1.97
C ALA A 157 0.83 15.44 1.37
N VAL A 158 0.03 16.12 2.19
CA VAL A 158 -0.93 17.14 1.74
C VAL A 158 -0.24 18.44 1.37
N GLN A 159 0.82 18.82 2.09
CA GLN A 159 1.64 19.97 1.74
C GLN A 159 2.32 19.75 0.38
N LEU A 160 2.96 18.59 0.20
CA LEU A 160 3.58 18.25 -1.08
C LEU A 160 2.54 18.13 -2.22
N MET A 161 1.39 17.53 -1.94
CA MET A 161 0.29 17.47 -2.91
C MET A 161 -0.11 18.86 -3.40
N LYS A 162 -0.24 19.84 -2.51
CA LYS A 162 -0.60 21.22 -2.88
C LYS A 162 0.40 21.86 -3.83
N GLU A 163 1.70 21.57 -3.68
CA GLU A 163 2.73 22.03 -4.62
C GLU A 163 2.54 21.38 -6.00
N ARG A 164 2.31 20.06 -6.03
CA ARG A 164 2.19 19.31 -7.29
C ARG A 164 0.92 19.63 -8.08
N ILE A 165 -0.21 19.83 -7.40
CA ILE A 165 -1.46 20.21 -8.08
C ILE A 165 -1.42 21.66 -8.59
N ALA A 166 -0.53 22.51 -8.06
CA ALA A 166 -0.31 23.86 -8.57
C ALA A 166 0.54 23.85 -9.86
N GLU A 167 1.42 22.85 -10.03
CA GLU A 167 2.27 22.68 -11.22
C GLU A 167 1.58 21.91 -12.34
N LYS A 168 0.77 20.90 -11.99
CA LYS A 168 0.09 20.01 -12.93
C LYS A 168 -1.35 19.77 -12.49
N LYS A 169 -2.27 19.82 -13.45
CA LYS A 169 -3.68 19.49 -13.20
C LYS A 169 -3.86 17.98 -13.12
N TYR A 170 -4.59 17.52 -12.11
CA TYR A 170 -5.04 16.15 -11.95
C TYR A 170 -6.57 16.12 -11.89
N ASP A 171 -7.18 15.07 -12.45
CA ASP A 171 -8.62 14.88 -12.49
C ASP A 171 -9.11 14.11 -11.24
N CYS A 172 -8.25 13.30 -10.61
CA CYS A 172 -8.58 12.54 -9.42
C CYS A 172 -7.37 12.28 -8.53
N VAL A 173 -7.59 12.29 -7.21
CA VAL A 173 -6.60 11.90 -6.20
C VAL A 173 -7.05 10.59 -5.55
N LEU A 174 -6.22 9.55 -5.67
CA LEU A 174 -6.40 8.28 -4.94
C LEU A 174 -5.47 8.28 -3.74
N ALA A 175 -6.01 8.17 -2.52
CA ALA A 175 -5.21 8.22 -1.31
C ALA A 175 -5.51 7.06 -0.36
N CYS A 176 -4.46 6.51 0.26
CA CYS A 176 -4.58 5.56 1.35
C CYS A 176 -3.53 5.84 2.43
N GLY A 177 -3.94 5.89 3.69
CA GLY A 177 -3.06 6.17 4.81
C GLY A 177 -3.84 6.52 6.07
N PRO A 178 -3.21 7.18 7.06
CA PRO A 178 -3.88 7.59 8.29
C PRO A 178 -5.10 8.47 8.02
N GLU A 179 -6.17 8.30 8.82
CA GLU A 179 -7.43 9.03 8.64
C GLU A 179 -7.25 10.55 8.60
N VAL A 180 -6.36 11.08 9.45
CA VAL A 180 -6.02 12.51 9.45
C VAL A 180 -5.45 12.97 8.11
N MET A 181 -4.61 12.16 7.46
CA MET A 181 -4.07 12.45 6.14
C MET A 181 -5.19 12.47 5.11
N LEU A 182 -6.05 11.45 5.10
CA LEU A 182 -7.16 11.33 4.15
C LEU A 182 -8.14 12.51 4.27
N TRP A 183 -8.46 12.93 5.49
CA TRP A 183 -9.31 14.09 5.74
C TRP A 183 -8.74 15.38 5.12
N PHE A 184 -7.46 15.64 5.35
CA PHE A 184 -6.82 16.85 4.81
C PHE A 184 -6.57 16.77 3.30
N THR A 185 -6.29 15.59 2.74
CA THR A 185 -6.27 15.37 1.29
C THR A 185 -7.62 15.69 0.68
N TYR A 186 -8.72 15.15 1.24
CA TYR A 186 -10.07 15.46 0.77
C TYR A 186 -10.37 16.96 0.82
N LYS A 187 -10.03 17.63 1.92
CA LYS A 187 -10.20 19.08 2.06
C LYS A 187 -9.37 19.90 1.07
N ALA A 188 -8.21 19.41 0.63
CA ALA A 188 -7.38 20.07 -0.36
C ALA A 188 -7.89 19.90 -1.80
N CYS A 189 -8.77 18.92 -2.06
CA CYS A 189 -9.41 18.70 -3.36
C CYS A 189 -10.73 19.49 -3.55
N GLN A 190 -11.23 20.17 -2.52
CA GLN A 190 -12.44 21.01 -2.58
C GLN A 190 -12.08 22.43 -3.01
#